data_AF-F3FFJ3-F1
#
_entry.id   AF-F3FFJ3-F1
#
_cell.length_a   1.000
_cell.length_b   1.000
_cell.length_c   1.000
_cell.angle_alpha   90.00
_cell.angle_beta   90.00
_cell.angle_gamma   90.00
#
_symmetry.space_group_name_H-M   'P 1'
#
loop_
_entity.id
_entity.type
_entity.pdbx_description
1 polymer ?
#
loop_
_entity_poly.entity_id
_entity_poly.type
_entity_poly.pdbx_seq_one_letter_code
_entity_poly.pdbx_strand_id
1 'polypeptide(L)'
;MVGGMTNRNKTSEKENELSKAPSLGAKSKSSSKLNLDSSDKTIARFDLASDRIPTIKLYLSGQISAVDAANAIGMKPSGFHKIIRRVRARGGDLSAVTSSMPGRRPTPSELGGELEGLIVDSIKTYAGKAATIERVWVTAQMLADERGLKRPSYHAVRRRLLKKGKRFLANMKLGKVDAADIFEARPGYKVTSRPLEWVQIVVV
;
A
#
# COMPACT_ATOMS: atom_id res chain seq x y z
N MET A 1 -22.75 11.39 72.05
CA MET A 1 -23.72 10.32 72.40
C MET A 1 -25.01 10.60 71.65
N VAL A 2 -25.79 9.56 71.32
CA VAL A 2 -26.96 9.59 70.39
C VAL A 2 -26.51 9.92 68.95
N GLY A 3 -26.95 9.29 67.86
CA GLY A 3 -27.99 8.24 67.65
C GLY A 3 -29.02 8.74 66.62
N GLY A 4 -29.47 7.99 65.61
CA GLY A 4 -29.12 6.65 65.12
C GLY A 4 -29.69 6.44 63.69
N MET A 5 -29.53 5.24 63.11
CA MET A 5 -29.92 4.95 61.70
C MET A 5 -31.29 4.25 61.58
N THR A 6 -32.09 4.57 60.55
CA THR A 6 -33.12 3.74 59.84
C THR A 6 -33.90 4.67 58.86
N ASN A 7 -34.58 4.28 57.78
CA ASN A 7 -34.83 3.03 57.00
C ASN A 7 -34.68 3.39 55.48
N ARG A 8 -34.35 2.52 54.51
CA ARG A 8 -34.85 1.20 54.03
C ARG A 8 -36.13 1.18 53.16
N ASN A 9 -35.89 1.18 51.83
CA ASN A 9 -36.45 0.34 50.75
C ASN A 9 -37.95 0.32 50.37
N LYS A 10 -38.24 0.71 49.11
CA LYS A 10 -38.90 -0.04 48.00
C LYS A 10 -38.56 0.68 46.67
N THR A 11 -38.15 0.08 45.53
CA THR A 11 -38.80 -0.94 44.65
C THR A 11 -40.04 -0.39 43.94
N SER A 12 -40.18 -0.32 42.60
CA SER A 12 -39.29 -0.55 41.42
C SER A 12 -39.75 0.42 40.27
N GLU A 13 -39.47 0.37 38.96
CA GLU A 13 -38.84 -0.57 38.00
C GLU A 13 -38.61 0.10 36.60
N LYS A 14 -37.77 -0.48 35.71
CA LYS A 14 -37.66 -0.21 34.23
C LYS A 14 -37.27 1.22 33.79
N GLU A 15 -36.70 1.51 32.61
CA GLU A 15 -36.04 0.80 31.49
C GLU A 15 -34.86 1.70 31.04
N ASN A 16 -33.62 1.23 30.88
CA ASN A 16 -33.04 0.54 29.70
C ASN A 16 -33.02 1.34 28.37
N GLU A 17 -32.28 2.45 28.31
CA GLU A 17 -31.83 3.11 27.07
C GLU A 17 -30.33 2.89 26.87
N LEU A 18 -29.93 2.19 25.80
CA LEU A 18 -28.56 1.65 25.63
C LEU A 18 -27.83 2.20 24.39
N SER A 19 -26.76 2.95 24.65
CA SER A 19 -25.58 3.20 23.76
C SER A 19 -25.79 3.60 22.29
N LYS A 20 -25.39 4.83 21.95
CA LYS A 20 -25.12 5.28 20.56
C LYS A 20 -24.05 6.39 20.66
N ALA A 21 -22.89 6.36 20.01
CA ALA A 21 -22.32 5.46 18.98
C ALA A 21 -20.82 5.18 19.33
N PRO A 22 -19.88 4.67 18.46
CA PRO A 22 -19.76 4.84 17.00
C PRO A 22 -19.59 3.53 16.18
N SER A 23 -20.34 3.41 15.09
CA SER A 23 -20.17 2.35 14.07
C SER A 23 -19.01 2.64 13.11
N LEU A 24 -17.79 2.78 13.63
CA LEU A 24 -16.57 2.78 12.81
C LEU A 24 -16.36 1.37 12.23
N GLY A 25 -16.92 1.14 11.04
CA GLY A 25 -16.86 -0.12 10.29
C GLY A 25 -15.44 -0.50 9.88
N ALA A 26 -14.67 -1.04 10.83
CA ALA A 26 -13.34 -1.56 10.63
C ALA A 26 -13.39 -2.83 9.77
N LYS A 27 -13.43 -2.65 8.44
CA LYS A 27 -13.34 -3.74 7.44
C LYS A 27 -12.26 -4.73 7.87
N SER A 28 -12.68 -5.97 8.16
CA SER A 28 -11.81 -7.02 8.65
C SER A 28 -10.70 -7.28 7.62
N LYS A 29 -9.48 -6.81 7.93
CA LYS A 29 -8.32 -7.09 7.10
C LYS A 29 -8.12 -8.59 7.09
N SER A 30 -8.22 -9.18 5.90
CA SER A 30 -8.12 -10.62 5.68
C SER A 30 -6.93 -11.21 6.46
N SER A 31 -7.17 -12.34 7.11
CA SER A 31 -6.09 -13.14 7.69
C SER A 31 -5.20 -13.62 6.55
N SER A 32 -4.09 -12.91 6.34
CA SER A 32 -3.16 -13.16 5.23
C SER A 32 -2.47 -14.51 5.46
N LYS A 33 -3.04 -15.58 4.91
CA LYS A 33 -2.39 -16.90 4.88
C LYS A 33 -1.16 -16.84 3.97
N LEU A 34 -0.19 -17.70 4.23
CA LEU A 34 0.90 -17.95 3.29
C LEU A 34 0.34 -18.70 2.08
N ASN A 35 0.65 -18.17 0.88
CA ASN A 35 0.44 -18.82 -0.42
C ASN A 35 1.79 -19.02 -1.11
N LEU A 36 1.84 -19.73 -2.25
CA LEU A 36 3.11 -19.99 -2.95
C LEU A 36 3.84 -18.71 -3.38
N ASP A 37 3.11 -17.65 -3.76
CA ASP A 37 3.68 -16.34 -4.16
C ASP A 37 4.15 -15.45 -2.98
N SER A 38 4.34 -16.03 -1.79
CA SER A 38 4.75 -15.28 -0.59
C SER A 38 6.23 -14.92 -0.65
N SER A 39 6.54 -13.65 -0.91
CA SER A 39 7.90 -13.12 -0.72
C SER A 39 8.47 -13.50 0.66
N ASP A 40 9.76 -13.82 0.71
CA ASP A 40 10.56 -14.18 1.90
C ASP A 40 10.36 -13.23 3.09
N LYS A 41 10.19 -11.93 2.83
CA LYS A 41 9.86 -10.91 3.87
C LYS A 41 8.48 -11.10 4.51
N THR A 42 7.65 -11.97 3.97
CA THR A 42 6.38 -12.43 4.55
C THR A 42 6.57 -13.75 5.27
N ILE A 43 7.26 -14.72 4.66
CA ILE A 43 7.58 -16.03 5.28
C ILE A 43 8.26 -15.81 6.63
N ALA A 44 9.38 -15.07 6.66
CA ALA A 44 10.13 -14.75 7.89
C ALA A 44 9.33 -13.98 8.96
N ARG A 45 8.19 -13.35 8.61
CA ARG A 45 7.28 -12.72 9.60
C ARG A 45 6.25 -13.69 10.18
N PHE A 46 5.95 -14.79 9.49
CA PHE A 46 5.13 -15.88 9.98
C PHE A 46 5.95 -16.85 10.85
N ASP A 47 7.20 -17.12 10.49
CA ASP A 47 8.12 -17.91 11.31
C ASP A 47 8.32 -17.24 12.68
N LEU A 48 8.73 -15.96 12.66
CA LEU A 48 8.81 -15.09 13.84
C LEU A 48 7.47 -14.81 14.55
N ALA A 49 6.34 -15.32 14.05
CA ALA A 49 5.07 -15.34 14.77
C ALA A 49 4.82 -16.72 15.40
N SER A 50 5.13 -17.79 14.67
CA SER A 50 5.10 -19.19 15.13
C SER A 50 5.89 -19.35 16.43
N ASP A 51 7.14 -18.90 16.46
CA ASP A 51 8.05 -18.97 17.62
C ASP A 51 7.48 -18.27 18.87
N ARG A 52 6.69 -17.20 18.65
CA ARG A 52 6.16 -16.33 19.72
C ARG A 52 4.81 -16.79 20.24
N ILE A 53 4.02 -17.48 19.43
CA ILE A 53 2.69 -17.96 19.79
C ILE A 53 2.68 -18.86 21.06
N PRO A 54 3.57 -19.85 21.27
CA PRO A 54 3.55 -20.67 22.49
C PRO A 54 3.78 -19.82 23.75
N THR A 55 4.82 -19.00 23.78
CA THR A 55 5.12 -18.11 24.92
C THR A 55 4.02 -17.09 25.18
N ILE A 56 3.36 -16.59 24.13
CA ILE A 56 2.20 -15.70 24.28
C ILE A 56 0.97 -16.44 24.81
N LYS A 57 0.74 -17.72 24.45
CA LYS A 57 -0.30 -18.56 25.09
C LYS A 57 -0.03 -18.74 26.59
N LEU A 58 1.21 -19.08 26.97
CA LEU A 58 1.61 -19.25 28.39
C LEU A 58 1.42 -17.98 29.22
N TYR A 59 1.73 -16.81 28.64
CA TYR A 59 1.44 -15.53 29.29
C TYR A 59 -0.07 -15.24 29.40
N LEU A 60 -0.85 -15.57 28.36
CA LEU A 60 -2.31 -15.37 28.38
C LEU A 60 -3.05 -16.33 29.34
N SER A 61 -2.49 -17.52 29.61
CA SER A 61 -2.96 -18.41 30.69
C SER A 61 -2.41 -18.07 32.07
N GLY A 62 -1.58 -17.02 32.20
CA GLY A 62 -1.03 -16.55 33.47
C GLY A 62 0.11 -17.39 34.05
N GLN A 63 0.67 -18.34 33.29
CA GLN A 63 1.71 -19.26 33.78
C GLN A 63 3.12 -18.64 33.85
N ILE A 64 3.35 -17.52 33.16
CA ILE A 64 4.65 -16.80 33.14
C ILE A 64 4.43 -15.29 33.22
N SER A 65 5.39 -14.55 33.80
CA SER A 65 5.28 -13.08 33.86
C SER A 65 5.51 -12.42 32.49
N ALA A 66 5.12 -11.15 32.37
CA ALA A 66 5.38 -10.36 31.16
C ALA A 66 6.87 -10.08 30.91
N VAL A 67 7.72 -10.19 31.95
CA VAL A 67 9.18 -10.00 31.83
C VAL A 67 9.81 -11.29 31.31
N ASP A 68 9.46 -12.43 31.89
CA ASP A 68 9.99 -13.74 31.49
C ASP A 68 9.55 -14.10 30.07
N ALA A 69 8.28 -13.84 29.74
CA ALA A 69 7.76 -14.01 28.38
C ALA A 69 8.47 -13.12 27.34
N ALA A 70 8.89 -11.91 27.72
CA ALA A 70 9.65 -11.02 26.84
C ALA A 70 11.09 -11.50 26.67
N ASN A 71 11.74 -11.93 27.76
CA ASN A 71 13.09 -12.49 27.77
C ASN A 71 13.18 -13.77 26.94
N ALA A 72 12.23 -14.71 27.10
CA ALA A 72 12.16 -15.95 26.33
C ALA A 72 11.94 -15.74 24.83
N ILE A 73 11.38 -14.60 24.41
CA ILE A 73 11.22 -14.19 23.00
C ILE A 73 12.43 -13.36 22.51
N GLY A 74 13.41 -13.05 23.37
CA GLY A 74 14.54 -12.19 23.05
C GLY A 74 14.14 -10.74 22.77
N MET A 75 13.09 -10.23 23.42
CA MET A 75 12.54 -8.90 23.14
C MET A 75 12.37 -8.01 24.37
N LYS A 76 12.46 -6.69 24.19
CA LYS A 76 12.20 -5.72 25.28
C LYS A 76 10.74 -5.80 25.74
N PRO A 77 10.43 -5.73 27.06
CA PRO A 77 9.05 -5.81 27.58
C PRO A 77 8.07 -4.80 26.97
N SER A 78 8.53 -3.58 26.66
CA SER A 78 7.74 -2.55 25.98
C SER A 78 7.36 -2.91 24.53
N GLY A 79 8.09 -3.84 23.89
CA GLY A 79 7.71 -4.50 22.65
C GLY A 79 6.70 -5.62 22.87
N PHE A 80 6.91 -6.45 23.89
CA PHE A 80 6.01 -7.55 24.26
C PHE A 80 4.59 -7.02 24.55
N HIS A 81 4.46 -6.00 25.40
CA HIS A 81 3.17 -5.36 25.68
C HIS A 81 2.48 -4.76 24.45
N LYS A 82 3.22 -4.33 23.41
CA LYS A 82 2.62 -3.91 22.12
C LYS A 82 2.03 -5.09 21.35
N ILE A 83 2.61 -6.28 21.44
CA ILE A 83 2.02 -7.49 20.85
C ILE A 83 0.76 -7.87 21.65
N ILE A 84 0.85 -7.97 22.98
CA ILE A 84 -0.30 -8.30 23.84
C ILE A 84 -1.46 -7.31 23.65
N ARG A 85 -1.19 -6.01 23.52
CA ARG A 85 -2.23 -5.01 23.22
C ARG A 85 -2.92 -5.26 21.86
N ARG A 86 -2.20 -5.70 20.83
CA ARG A 86 -2.80 -6.09 19.53
C ARG A 86 -3.65 -7.35 19.64
N VAL A 87 -3.18 -8.37 20.37
CA VAL A 87 -3.92 -9.63 20.58
C VAL A 87 -5.21 -9.38 21.36
N ARG A 88 -5.15 -8.63 22.48
CA ARG A 88 -6.35 -8.24 23.24
C ARG A 88 -7.31 -7.38 22.42
N ALA A 89 -6.81 -6.46 21.59
CA ALA A 89 -7.62 -5.65 20.67
C ALA A 89 -8.26 -6.45 19.51
N ARG A 90 -7.92 -7.73 19.35
CA ARG A 90 -8.62 -8.69 18.47
C ARG A 90 -9.31 -9.82 19.25
N GLY A 91 -9.70 -9.58 20.50
CA GLY A 91 -10.43 -10.56 21.31
C GLY A 91 -9.65 -11.84 21.64
N GLY A 92 -8.31 -11.82 21.57
CA GLY A 92 -7.46 -12.99 21.81
C GLY A 92 -6.90 -13.66 20.55
N ASP A 93 -7.30 -13.23 19.35
CA ASP A 93 -6.80 -13.79 18.08
C ASP A 93 -5.27 -13.72 17.96
N LEU A 94 -4.64 -14.89 17.91
CA LEU A 94 -3.19 -15.07 17.79
C LEU A 94 -2.64 -14.66 16.41
N SER A 95 -3.48 -14.46 15.38
CA SER A 95 -3.03 -13.85 14.12
C SER A 95 -2.58 -12.39 14.32
N ALA A 96 -2.95 -11.75 15.44
CA ALA A 96 -2.42 -10.47 15.86
C ALA A 96 -0.97 -10.53 16.38
N VAL A 97 -0.39 -11.71 16.61
CA VAL A 97 1.04 -11.86 16.95
C VAL A 97 1.89 -11.47 15.74
N THR A 98 1.57 -12.02 14.57
CA THR A 98 2.19 -11.65 13.29
C THR A 98 2.21 -10.13 13.12
N SER A 99 3.37 -9.57 12.81
CA SER A 99 3.45 -8.15 12.50
C SER A 99 2.82 -7.90 11.13
N SER A 100 1.77 -7.09 11.08
CA SER A 100 1.33 -6.43 9.86
C SER A 100 2.55 -5.84 9.16
N MET A 101 2.63 -5.93 7.83
CA MET A 101 3.67 -5.18 7.12
C MET A 101 3.63 -3.71 7.58
N PRO A 102 4.77 -3.05 7.86
CA PRO A 102 4.83 -1.60 7.92
C PRO A 102 4.31 -1.06 6.58
N GLY A 103 3.05 -0.66 6.59
CA GLY A 103 2.37 -0.20 5.38
C GLY A 103 3.03 1.08 4.87
N ARG A 104 2.98 1.28 3.55
CA ARG A 104 3.26 2.59 2.95
C ARG A 104 2.44 3.64 3.72
N ARG A 105 3.10 4.62 4.35
CA ARG A 105 2.41 5.72 5.04
C ARG A 105 1.34 6.30 4.11
N PRO A 106 0.11 6.56 4.58
CA PRO A 106 -0.98 7.11 3.77
C PRO A 106 -0.67 8.56 3.42
N THR A 107 0.21 8.72 2.44
CA THR A 107 0.46 9.98 1.73
C THR A 107 -0.64 10.14 0.69
N PRO A 108 -1.35 11.29 0.64
CA PRO A 108 -2.33 11.57 -0.40
C PRO A 108 -1.67 11.44 -1.78
N SER A 109 -1.95 10.33 -2.46
CA SER A 109 -1.41 10.00 -3.78
C SER A 109 -2.50 9.95 -4.85
N GLU A 110 -3.75 9.76 -4.42
CA GLU A 110 -4.95 10.12 -5.15
C GLU A 110 -5.07 11.65 -5.14
N LEU A 111 -5.19 12.23 -6.33
CA LEU A 111 -5.80 13.55 -6.49
C LEU A 111 -7.32 13.34 -6.57
N GLY A 112 -8.12 14.39 -6.41
CA GLY A 112 -9.55 14.28 -6.74
C GLY A 112 -9.74 13.78 -8.17
N GLY A 113 -10.72 12.91 -8.41
CA GLY A 113 -10.86 12.22 -9.71
C GLY A 113 -10.95 13.17 -10.91
N GLU A 114 -11.60 14.32 -10.72
CA GLU A 114 -11.68 15.42 -11.68
C GLU A 114 -10.30 15.98 -12.05
N LEU A 115 -9.42 16.17 -11.07
CA LEU A 115 -8.05 16.64 -11.27
C LEU A 115 -7.16 15.55 -11.89
N GLU A 116 -7.45 14.27 -11.67
CA GLU A 116 -6.80 13.18 -12.41
C GLU A 116 -7.24 13.14 -13.88
N GLY A 117 -8.53 13.32 -14.17
CA GLY A 117 -9.06 13.42 -15.53
C GLY A 117 -8.47 14.61 -16.29
N LEU A 118 -8.46 15.78 -15.65
CA LEU A 118 -7.85 17.02 -16.17
C LEU A 118 -6.36 16.85 -16.50
N ILE A 119 -5.59 16.19 -15.63
CA ILE A 119 -4.18 15.87 -15.95
C ILE A 119 -4.10 14.90 -17.13
N VAL A 120 -4.99 13.91 -17.24
CA VAL A 120 -5.04 12.99 -18.39
C VAL A 120 -5.38 13.72 -19.70
N ASP A 121 -6.25 14.74 -19.66
CA ASP A 121 -6.50 15.63 -20.80
C ASP A 121 -5.28 16.48 -21.15
N SER A 122 -4.61 17.08 -20.17
CA SER A 122 -3.43 17.92 -20.41
C SER A 122 -2.26 17.15 -21.06
N ILE A 123 -2.16 15.83 -20.86
CA ILE A 123 -1.15 14.97 -21.51
C ILE A 123 -1.27 15.03 -23.05
N LYS A 124 -2.44 15.40 -23.61
CA LYS A 124 -2.61 15.63 -25.05
C LYS A 124 -1.69 16.73 -25.61
N THR A 125 -1.24 17.68 -24.79
CA THR A 125 -0.28 18.74 -25.21
C THR A 125 1.19 18.28 -25.21
N TYR A 126 1.48 17.04 -24.79
CA TYR A 126 2.80 16.43 -24.84
C TYR A 126 3.15 15.91 -26.25
N ALA A 127 2.98 16.73 -27.30
CA ALA A 127 3.11 16.29 -28.69
C ALA A 127 4.32 16.93 -29.42
N GLY A 128 4.98 16.16 -30.27
CA GLY A 128 6.06 16.61 -31.16
C GLY A 128 7.41 16.86 -30.48
N LYS A 129 8.44 17.17 -31.27
CA LYS A 129 9.85 17.17 -30.83
C LYS A 129 10.14 18.15 -29.68
N ALA A 130 9.34 19.21 -29.55
CA ALA A 130 9.41 20.21 -28.48
C ALA A 130 8.56 19.87 -27.22
N ALA A 131 8.01 18.67 -27.09
CA ALA A 131 7.17 18.29 -25.94
C ALA A 131 7.94 18.30 -24.61
N THR A 132 7.55 19.22 -23.70
CA THR A 132 8.07 19.32 -22.33
C THR A 132 7.01 18.95 -21.29
N ILE A 133 7.46 18.45 -20.13
CA ILE A 133 6.58 18.15 -18.98
C ILE A 133 5.99 19.46 -18.40
N GLU A 134 6.73 20.55 -18.52
CA GLU A 134 6.33 21.90 -18.12
C GLU A 134 5.13 22.40 -18.91
N ARG A 135 5.10 22.23 -20.25
CA ARG A 135 3.94 22.60 -21.08
C ARG A 135 2.66 21.88 -20.63
N VAL A 136 2.76 20.58 -20.35
CA VAL A 136 1.66 19.75 -19.81
C VAL A 136 1.20 20.26 -18.45
N TRP A 137 2.12 20.65 -17.59
CA TRP A 137 1.82 21.18 -16.26
C TRP A 137 1.16 22.56 -16.31
N VAL A 138 1.63 23.48 -17.16
CA VAL A 138 1.00 24.80 -17.37
C VAL A 138 -0.41 24.63 -17.94
N THR A 139 -0.62 23.75 -18.93
CA THR A 139 -1.98 23.41 -19.39
C THR A 139 -2.85 22.85 -18.25
N ALA A 140 -2.29 21.98 -17.40
CA ALA A 140 -3.01 21.44 -16.25
C ALA A 140 -3.27 22.46 -15.12
N GLN A 141 -2.60 23.62 -15.11
CA GLN A 141 -2.90 24.72 -14.20
C GLN A 141 -4.02 25.60 -14.76
N MET A 142 -3.94 26.01 -16.04
CA MET A 142 -5.00 26.81 -16.67
C MET A 142 -6.37 26.09 -16.61
N LEU A 143 -6.42 24.82 -17.03
CA LEU A 143 -7.63 23.98 -16.95
C LEU A 143 -8.13 23.77 -15.51
N ALA A 144 -7.28 23.91 -14.49
CA ALA A 144 -7.68 23.78 -13.09
C ALA A 144 -8.26 25.09 -12.57
N ASP A 145 -7.65 26.22 -12.92
CA ASP A 145 -8.13 27.56 -12.58
C ASP A 145 -9.50 27.84 -13.23
N GLU A 146 -9.67 27.48 -14.52
CA GLU A 146 -10.95 27.53 -15.25
C GLU A 146 -12.09 26.76 -14.56
N ARG A 147 -11.76 25.74 -13.76
CA ARG A 147 -12.72 24.87 -13.06
C ARG A 147 -12.77 25.12 -11.55
N GLY A 148 -12.08 26.14 -11.04
CA GLY A 148 -11.97 26.42 -9.60
C GLY A 148 -11.26 25.32 -8.78
N LEU A 149 -10.54 24.41 -9.45
CA LEU A 149 -9.88 23.27 -8.82
C LEU A 149 -8.49 23.64 -8.28
N LYS A 150 -8.05 22.93 -7.24
CA LYS A 150 -6.72 23.11 -6.66
C LYS A 150 -5.62 22.80 -7.68
N ARG A 151 -4.89 23.83 -8.12
CA ARG A 151 -3.73 23.75 -9.04
C ARG A 151 -2.84 22.52 -8.76
N PRO A 152 -2.55 21.67 -9.77
CA PRO A 152 -1.70 20.51 -9.58
C PRO A 152 -0.22 20.93 -9.47
N SER A 153 0.54 20.19 -8.65
CA SER A 153 1.99 20.39 -8.57
C SER A 153 2.72 19.71 -9.73
N TYR A 154 3.82 20.30 -10.18
CA TYR A 154 4.66 19.75 -11.26
C TYR A 154 5.06 18.28 -10.99
N HIS A 155 5.41 17.93 -9.75
CA HIS A 155 5.71 16.54 -9.38
C HIS A 155 4.50 15.59 -9.39
N ALA A 156 3.26 16.08 -9.30
CA ALA A 156 2.07 15.27 -9.52
C ALA A 156 1.90 14.98 -11.02
N VAL A 157 1.94 16.02 -11.87
CA VAL A 157 1.84 15.89 -13.34
C VAL A 157 2.96 15.00 -13.89
N ARG A 158 4.22 15.25 -13.52
CA ARG A 158 5.38 14.43 -13.92
C ARG A 158 5.22 12.95 -13.56
N ARG A 159 4.70 12.63 -12.37
CA ARG A 159 4.43 11.23 -11.97
C ARG A 159 3.33 10.59 -12.81
N ARG A 160 2.26 11.33 -13.13
CA ARG A 160 1.14 10.83 -13.94
C ARG A 160 1.54 10.62 -15.41
N LEU A 161 2.31 11.55 -15.98
CA LEU A 161 2.89 11.45 -17.32
C LEU A 161 3.85 10.24 -17.42
N LEU A 162 4.81 10.12 -16.50
CA LEU A 162 5.76 8.98 -16.50
C LEU A 162 5.09 7.62 -16.26
N LYS A 163 3.95 7.57 -15.54
CA LYS A 163 3.16 6.33 -15.35
C LYS A 163 2.57 5.78 -16.67
N LYS A 164 2.48 6.57 -17.74
CA LYS A 164 2.10 6.08 -19.09
C LYS A 164 3.19 5.24 -19.77
N GLY A 165 4.43 5.25 -19.25
CA GLY A 165 5.54 4.44 -19.75
C GLY A 165 6.38 5.10 -20.86
N LYS A 166 7.65 4.67 -20.98
CA LYS A 166 8.65 5.31 -21.86
C LYS A 166 8.25 5.30 -23.35
N ARG A 167 7.81 4.15 -23.88
CA ARG A 167 7.40 3.99 -25.29
C ARG A 167 6.21 4.90 -25.66
N PHE A 168 5.23 5.08 -24.77
CA PHE A 168 4.12 6.01 -24.99
C PHE A 168 4.61 7.46 -25.14
N LEU A 169 5.52 7.90 -24.27
CA LEU A 169 6.08 9.26 -24.32
C LEU A 169 6.97 9.49 -25.55
N ALA A 170 7.70 8.45 -26.00
CA ALA A 170 8.47 8.50 -27.24
C ALA A 170 7.56 8.57 -28.48
N ASN A 171 6.51 7.74 -28.56
CA ASN A 171 5.51 7.79 -29.63
C ASN A 171 4.90 9.20 -29.79
N MET A 172 4.61 9.87 -28.66
CA MET A 172 4.03 11.22 -28.64
C MET A 172 5.03 12.32 -29.02
N LYS A 173 6.31 12.19 -28.61
CA LYS A 173 7.35 13.21 -28.84
C LYS A 173 8.01 13.10 -30.22
N LEU A 174 8.36 11.90 -30.64
CA LEU A 174 9.16 11.65 -31.85
C LEU A 174 8.31 11.14 -33.02
N GLY A 175 7.19 10.48 -32.73
CA GLY A 175 6.38 9.75 -33.70
C GLY A 175 6.56 8.24 -33.58
N LYS A 176 5.77 7.46 -34.33
CA LYS A 176 5.77 5.99 -34.23
C LYS A 176 7.06 5.34 -34.75
N VAL A 177 7.66 5.89 -35.81
CA VAL A 177 8.85 5.31 -36.48
C VAL A 177 10.09 5.46 -35.60
N ASP A 178 10.47 6.70 -35.26
CA ASP A 178 11.56 7.01 -34.33
C ASP A 178 11.43 6.26 -32.99
N ALA A 179 10.21 6.06 -32.49
CA ALA A 179 9.97 5.32 -31.25
C ALA A 179 10.03 3.80 -31.42
N ALA A 180 9.67 3.25 -32.58
CA ALA A 180 9.91 1.84 -32.90
C ALA A 180 11.41 1.56 -32.92
N ASP A 181 12.21 2.41 -33.58
CA ASP A 181 13.68 2.27 -33.63
C ASP A 181 14.38 2.32 -32.26
N ILE A 182 13.72 2.86 -31.22
CA ILE A 182 14.24 2.91 -29.83
C ILE A 182 13.71 1.77 -28.96
N PHE A 183 12.49 1.26 -29.21
CA PHE A 183 11.77 0.35 -28.29
C PHE A 183 11.36 -0.99 -28.88
N GLU A 184 11.54 -1.21 -30.18
CA GLU A 184 11.24 -2.46 -30.88
C GLU A 184 12.55 -3.09 -31.34
N ALA A 185 12.67 -4.42 -31.19
CA ALA A 185 13.82 -5.12 -31.71
C ALA A 185 13.74 -5.11 -33.24
N ARG A 186 14.62 -4.35 -33.91
CA ARG A 186 14.81 -4.48 -35.35
C ARG A 186 15.10 -5.95 -35.65
N PRO A 187 14.32 -6.63 -36.50
CA PRO A 187 14.60 -8.02 -36.84
C PRO A 187 15.99 -8.10 -37.47
N GLY A 188 16.75 -9.14 -37.11
CA GLY A 188 18.05 -9.40 -37.70
C GLY A 188 17.92 -9.45 -39.22
N TYR A 189 18.84 -8.80 -39.94
CA TYR A 189 18.66 -8.42 -41.35
C TYR A 189 18.42 -9.59 -42.33
N LYS A 190 18.56 -10.84 -41.88
CA LYS A 190 18.39 -12.08 -42.65
C LYS A 190 17.79 -13.16 -41.76
N VAL A 191 16.66 -13.70 -42.19
CA VAL A 191 16.16 -15.00 -41.71
C VAL A 191 16.82 -16.06 -42.59
N THR A 192 17.92 -16.65 -42.12
CA THR A 192 18.51 -17.83 -42.79
C THR A 192 17.73 -19.07 -42.36
N SER A 193 17.12 -19.74 -43.32
CA SER A 193 16.43 -21.01 -43.17
C SER A 193 17.40 -22.20 -43.00
N ARG A 194 18.63 -22.08 -43.50
CA ARG A 194 19.66 -23.13 -43.50
C ARG A 194 21.04 -22.59 -43.07
N PRO A 195 21.89 -23.42 -42.45
CA PRO A 195 23.30 -23.07 -42.26
C PRO A 195 23.98 -22.84 -43.62
N LEU A 196 24.95 -21.91 -43.65
CA LEU A 196 25.70 -21.49 -44.85
C LEU A 196 24.87 -20.84 -45.99
N GLU A 197 23.59 -20.50 -45.76
CA GLU A 197 22.74 -19.78 -46.74
C GLU A 197 23.24 -18.37 -47.07
N TRP A 198 24.14 -17.79 -46.26
CA TRP A 198 24.78 -16.51 -46.52
C TRP A 198 26.28 -16.57 -46.22
N VAL A 199 27.09 -16.77 -47.25
CA VAL A 199 28.56 -16.74 -47.20
C VAL A 199 29.07 -15.83 -48.32
N GLN A 200 29.87 -14.83 -47.98
CA GLN A 200 30.57 -14.01 -48.97
C GLN A 200 31.91 -14.67 -49.28
N ILE A 201 32.02 -15.31 -50.45
CA ILE A 201 33.30 -15.77 -50.98
C ILE A 201 34.04 -14.55 -51.53
N VAL A 202 35.11 -14.15 -50.85
CA VAL A 202 36.07 -13.18 -51.37
C VAL A 202 37.13 -13.96 -52.14
N VAL A 203 37.16 -13.79 -53.47
CA VAL A 203 38.28 -14.21 -54.30
C VAL A 203 39.37 -13.15 -54.19
N VAL A 204 40.62 -13.60 -54.04
CA VAL A 204 41.85 -12.79 -53.97
C VAL A 204 42.56 -12.87 -55.32
#